data_AF-A0A871R838-F1
#
_entry.id   AF-A0A871R838-F1
#
_cell.length_a   1.000
_cell.length_b   1.000
_cell.length_c   1.000
_cell.angle_alpha   90.00
_cell.angle_beta   90.00
_cell.angle_gamma   90.00
#
_symmetry.space_group_name_H-M   'P 1'
#
loop_
_entity.id
_entity.type
_entity.pdbx_description
1 polymer ?
#
loop_
_entity_poly.entity_id
_entity_poly.type
_entity_poly.pdbx_seq_one_letter_code
_entity_poly.pdbx_strand_id
1 'polypeptide(L)'
;MTQREFYSDRSGESPLPAAQEVSKSSSARVIDGKSIEKVNSLELYSRNAREWAGTKQESMLEKFKYYKARFSTGVAKTSEKYKEIVKEPLLPQSLYVLTAALFGSVLARRKGGITRFLTPSIFGLVAFGICMPKTFQNSKHSLSSLESKYFPEFKVRQDMVTAAISDNADNLKIKYYNIQPVITEQVTRARRAVEDWWKKS
;
A
#
# COMPACT_ATOMS: atom_id res chain seq x y z
N MET A 1 -46.66 17.09 60.36
CA MET A 1 -46.28 15.66 60.29
C MET A 1 -45.81 15.35 58.88
N THR A 2 -44.70 14.64 58.76
CA THR A 2 -43.91 14.31 57.56
C THR A 2 -44.33 12.99 56.89
N GLN A 3 -44.12 12.89 55.57
CA GLN A 3 -43.53 11.76 54.77
C GLN A 3 -43.22 12.35 53.36
N ARG A 4 -41.97 12.44 52.84
CA ARG A 4 -41.01 11.48 52.20
C ARG A 4 -41.59 10.75 50.96
N GLU A 5 -40.96 10.59 49.80
CA GLU A 5 -39.55 10.69 49.32
C GLU A 5 -39.50 10.53 47.75
N PHE A 6 -38.29 10.38 47.18
CA PHE A 6 -37.90 9.45 46.08
C PHE A 6 -37.54 10.05 44.68
N TYR A 7 -36.23 10.32 44.47
CA TYR A 7 -35.42 10.31 43.23
C TYR A 7 -35.92 11.09 41.98
N SER A 8 -35.26 12.14 41.47
CA SER A 8 -34.02 12.19 40.67
C SER A 8 -33.93 11.22 39.48
N ASP A 9 -33.97 11.75 38.23
CA ASP A 9 -33.02 11.36 37.18
C ASP A 9 -32.82 12.40 36.05
N ARG A 10 -31.61 12.38 35.49
CA ARG A 10 -30.89 13.28 34.53
C ARG A 10 -31.54 13.32 33.11
N SER A 11 -31.24 14.19 32.13
CA SER A 11 -30.00 14.84 31.68
C SER A 11 -30.23 15.87 30.54
N GLY A 12 -29.42 16.94 30.53
CA GLY A 12 -28.75 17.49 29.32
C GLY A 12 -29.56 18.26 28.28
N GLU A 13 -29.42 19.58 28.26
CA GLU A 13 -29.05 20.44 27.11
C GLU A 13 -29.52 21.88 27.34
N SER A 14 -28.57 22.83 27.34
CA SER A 14 -28.87 24.27 27.30
C SER A 14 -28.56 24.80 25.90
N PRO A 15 -29.54 25.32 25.15
CA PRO A 15 -29.30 25.98 23.87
C PRO A 15 -28.77 27.41 24.10
N LEU A 16 -27.90 27.84 23.20
CA LEU A 16 -27.39 29.22 23.09
C LEU A 16 -28.56 30.21 22.89
N PRO A 17 -28.61 31.37 23.57
CA PRO A 17 -29.42 32.49 23.12
C PRO A 17 -28.57 33.56 22.43
N ALA A 18 -29.12 34.01 21.31
CA ALA A 18 -28.67 35.09 20.45
C ALA A 18 -28.74 36.48 21.12
N ALA A 19 -27.91 37.38 20.59
CA ALA A 19 -28.07 38.83 20.52
C ALA A 19 -28.60 39.58 21.76
N GLN A 20 -27.69 40.27 22.46
CA GLN A 20 -28.04 41.51 23.14
C GLN A 20 -27.10 42.63 22.67
N GLU A 21 -27.66 43.47 21.80
CA GLU A 21 -27.18 44.81 21.52
C GLU A 21 -27.40 45.67 22.77
N VAL A 22 -26.33 46.11 23.43
CA VAL A 22 -26.41 47.13 24.49
C VAL A 22 -25.23 48.09 24.35
N SER A 23 -25.56 49.23 23.76
CA SER A 23 -25.06 50.60 23.97
C SER A 23 -23.56 50.86 24.15
N LYS A 24 -23.02 51.50 23.11
CA LYS A 24 -21.96 52.52 23.06
C LYS A 24 -21.74 53.27 24.41
N SER A 25 -20.77 52.82 25.21
CA SER A 25 -20.08 53.66 26.19
C SER A 25 -18.65 53.15 26.32
N SER A 26 -17.71 53.99 25.89
CA SER A 26 -16.29 53.74 25.96
C SER A 26 -15.85 53.57 27.42
N SER A 27 -15.25 52.42 27.69
CA SER A 27 -14.31 52.11 28.80
C SER A 27 -14.81 51.79 30.21
N ALA A 28 -15.87 50.97 30.40
CA ALA A 28 -15.95 50.01 31.52
C ALA A 28 -17.16 49.08 31.36
N ARG A 29 -16.95 47.76 31.32
CA ARG A 29 -18.04 46.77 31.47
C ARG A 29 -17.91 46.16 32.86
N VAL A 30 -18.87 46.48 33.74
CA VAL A 30 -18.94 45.91 35.09
C VAL A 30 -19.64 44.57 34.99
N ILE A 31 -18.95 43.50 35.39
CA ILE A 31 -19.53 42.17 35.60
C ILE A 31 -19.20 41.81 37.04
N ASP A 32 -20.24 41.58 37.85
CA ASP A 32 -20.14 41.14 39.25
C ASP A 32 -19.36 42.09 40.18
N GLY A 33 -19.74 43.39 40.19
CA GLY A 33 -19.28 44.35 41.20
C GLY A 33 -17.81 44.76 41.16
N LYS A 34 -16.97 44.20 40.26
CA LYS A 34 -15.58 44.62 40.05
C LYS A 34 -15.43 45.38 38.72
N SER A 35 -14.94 46.62 38.78
CA SER A 35 -14.54 47.38 37.59
C SER A 35 -13.19 46.86 37.08
N ILE A 36 -13.19 46.12 35.98
CA ILE A 36 -11.96 45.75 35.29
C ILE A 36 -11.54 46.97 34.45
N GLU A 37 -10.55 47.70 34.93
CA GLU A 37 -9.86 48.71 34.15
C GLU A 37 -9.20 48.00 32.96
N LYS A 38 -9.54 48.40 31.73
CA LYS A 38 -8.89 47.86 30.54
C LYS A 38 -7.45 48.37 30.51
N VAL A 39 -6.53 47.57 31.01
CA VAL A 39 -5.10 47.76 30.79
C VAL A 39 -4.83 47.64 29.28
N ASN A 40 -4.65 48.81 28.64
CA ASN A 40 -4.51 49.02 27.20
C ASN A 40 -3.53 48.04 26.53
N SER A 41 -2.49 47.62 27.25
CA SER A 41 -1.46 46.68 26.82
C SER A 41 -1.98 45.26 26.54
N LEU A 42 -2.90 44.74 27.37
CA LEU A 42 -3.46 43.39 27.21
C LEU A 42 -4.52 43.34 26.10
N GLU A 43 -5.27 44.42 25.92
CA GLU A 43 -6.24 44.53 24.82
C GLU A 43 -5.51 44.57 23.46
N LEU A 44 -4.42 45.33 23.35
CA LEU A 44 -3.55 45.37 22.16
C LEU A 44 -2.93 44.00 21.85
N TYR A 45 -2.43 43.28 22.86
CA TYR A 45 -1.85 41.95 22.64
C TYR A 45 -2.91 40.94 22.17
N SER A 46 -4.12 41.00 22.75
CA SER A 46 -5.23 40.14 22.36
C SER A 46 -5.75 40.43 20.95
N ARG A 47 -5.77 41.70 20.53
CA ARG A 47 -6.13 42.10 19.15
C ARG A 47 -5.10 41.60 18.15
N ASN A 48 -3.82 41.88 18.37
CA ASN A 48 -2.75 41.41 17.49
C ASN A 48 -2.70 39.88 17.42
N ALA A 49 -2.93 39.18 18.53
CA ALA A 49 -3.01 37.73 18.55
C ALA A 49 -4.22 37.19 17.75
N ARG A 50 -5.39 37.86 17.83
CA ARG A 50 -6.58 37.46 17.06
C ARG A 50 -6.43 37.75 15.57
N GLU A 51 -5.88 38.89 15.20
CA GLU A 51 -5.63 39.24 13.79
C GLU A 51 -4.56 38.32 13.16
N TRP A 52 -3.52 37.98 13.93
CA TRP A 52 -2.52 36.99 13.52
C TRP A 52 -3.10 35.58 13.41
N ALA A 53 -3.94 35.16 14.36
CA ALA A 53 -4.59 33.85 14.33
C ALA A 53 -5.56 33.74 13.15
N GLY A 54 -6.37 34.77 12.87
CA GLY A 54 -7.31 34.78 11.74
C GLY A 54 -6.61 34.64 10.39
N THR A 55 -5.61 35.49 10.14
CA THR A 55 -4.87 35.49 8.85
C THR A 55 -4.02 34.22 8.63
N LYS A 56 -3.46 33.64 9.70
CA LYS A 56 -2.71 32.37 9.64
C LYS A 56 -3.63 31.17 9.43
N GLN A 57 -4.83 31.18 10.03
CA GLN A 57 -5.77 30.08 9.92
C GLN A 57 -6.37 29.97 8.52
N GLU A 58 -6.70 31.10 7.90
CA GLU A 58 -7.19 31.14 6.51
C GLU A 58 -6.12 30.67 5.51
N SER A 59 -4.88 31.17 5.62
CA SER A 59 -3.78 30.76 4.73
C SER A 59 -3.33 29.31 4.94
N MET A 60 -3.41 28.78 6.17
CA MET A 60 -3.17 27.35 6.45
C MET A 60 -4.27 26.46 5.89
N LEU A 61 -5.54 26.84 6.08
CA LEU A 61 -6.68 26.09 5.53
C LEU A 61 -6.66 26.09 4.01
N GLU A 62 -6.28 27.19 3.37
CA GLU A 62 -6.13 27.27 1.91
C GLU A 62 -5.01 26.36 1.40
N LYS A 63 -3.83 26.35 2.06
CA LYS A 63 -2.76 25.40 1.73
C LYS A 63 -3.20 23.97 1.93
N PHE A 64 -3.90 23.67 3.02
CA PHE A 64 -4.39 22.32 3.31
C PHE A 64 -5.42 21.87 2.27
N LYS A 65 -6.34 22.77 1.86
CA LYS A 65 -7.29 22.52 0.76
C LYS A 65 -6.57 22.30 -0.57
N TYR A 66 -5.55 23.10 -0.88
CA TYR A 66 -4.72 22.94 -2.09
C TYR A 66 -4.00 21.59 -2.10
N TYR A 67 -3.34 21.19 -1.00
CA TYR A 67 -2.68 19.90 -0.89
C TYR A 67 -3.67 18.75 -0.96
N LYS A 68 -4.83 18.85 -0.29
CA LYS A 68 -5.89 17.84 -0.36
C LYS A 68 -6.44 17.70 -1.77
N ALA A 69 -6.68 18.81 -2.47
CA ALA A 69 -7.17 18.81 -3.86
C ALA A 69 -6.13 18.25 -4.84
N ARG A 70 -4.86 18.60 -4.67
CA ARG A 70 -3.75 18.05 -5.49
C ARG A 70 -3.58 16.56 -5.24
N PHE A 71 -3.67 16.14 -3.98
CA PHE A 71 -3.59 14.74 -3.61
C PHE A 71 -4.80 13.97 -4.14
N SER A 72 -6.03 14.46 -3.97
CA SER A 72 -7.24 13.80 -4.46
C SER A 72 -7.25 13.70 -5.98
N THR A 73 -6.82 14.73 -6.70
CA THR A 73 -6.72 14.72 -8.16
C THR A 73 -5.61 13.76 -8.63
N GLY A 74 -4.48 13.74 -7.92
CA GLY A 74 -3.40 12.78 -8.18
C GLY A 74 -3.85 11.34 -7.96
N VAL A 75 -4.55 11.07 -6.85
CA VAL A 75 -5.12 9.77 -6.53
C VAL A 75 -6.17 9.36 -7.55
N ALA A 76 -7.06 10.26 -7.97
CA ALA A 76 -8.06 9.97 -8.99
C ALA A 76 -7.42 9.58 -10.33
N LYS A 77 -6.47 10.40 -10.85
CA LYS A 77 -5.74 10.10 -12.10
C LYS A 77 -4.92 8.81 -12.01
N THR A 78 -4.36 8.53 -10.84
CA THR A 78 -3.59 7.31 -10.61
C THR A 78 -4.52 6.10 -10.52
N SER A 79 -5.69 6.24 -9.89
CA SER A 79 -6.69 5.17 -9.77
C SER A 79 -7.22 4.71 -11.12
N GLU A 80 -7.43 5.63 -12.07
CA GLU A 80 -7.85 5.29 -13.44
C GLU A 80 -6.79 4.46 -14.16
N LYS A 81 -5.52 4.89 -14.10
CA LYS A 81 -4.39 4.12 -14.66
C LYS A 81 -4.20 2.77 -13.96
N TYR A 82 -4.39 2.73 -12.64
CA TYR A 82 -4.29 1.48 -11.89
C TYR A 82 -5.39 0.49 -12.29
N LYS A 83 -6.61 0.96 -12.53
CA LYS A 83 -7.74 0.12 -12.97
C LYS A 83 -7.51 -0.52 -14.34
N GLU A 84 -6.71 0.12 -15.19
CA GLU A 84 -6.31 -0.41 -16.49
C GLU A 84 -5.25 -1.53 -16.38
N ILE A 85 -4.30 -1.36 -15.45
CA ILE A 85 -3.18 -2.29 -15.22
C ILE A 85 -3.61 -3.50 -14.38
N VAL A 86 -4.49 -3.26 -13.42
CA VAL A 86 -5.02 -4.24 -12.46
C VAL A 86 -6.35 -4.79 -12.97
N LYS A 87 -6.32 -5.99 -13.56
CA LYS A 87 -7.53 -6.67 -14.06
C LYS A 87 -8.18 -7.61 -13.05
N GLU A 88 -7.50 -7.92 -11.94
CA GLU A 88 -7.91 -8.97 -11.00
C GLU A 88 -8.32 -8.38 -9.63
N PRO A 89 -9.16 -9.07 -8.84
CA PRO A 89 -9.60 -8.58 -7.53
C PRO A 89 -8.43 -8.48 -6.56
N LEU A 90 -7.96 -7.25 -6.34
CA LEU A 90 -6.79 -6.92 -5.54
C LEU A 90 -6.86 -7.39 -4.10
N LEU A 91 -8.03 -7.31 -3.46
CA LEU A 91 -8.16 -7.52 -2.03
C LEU A 91 -7.72 -8.93 -1.58
N PRO A 92 -8.27 -10.03 -2.12
CA PRO A 92 -7.82 -11.37 -1.73
C PRO A 92 -6.39 -11.67 -2.23
N GLN A 93 -6.05 -11.28 -3.46
CA GLN A 93 -4.77 -11.64 -4.08
C GLN A 93 -3.58 -10.93 -3.42
N SER A 94 -3.69 -9.63 -3.14
CA SER A 94 -2.64 -8.89 -2.44
C SER A 94 -2.42 -9.41 -1.02
N LEU A 95 -3.49 -9.85 -0.35
CA LEU A 95 -3.40 -10.49 0.95
C LEU A 95 -2.62 -11.82 0.86
N TYR A 96 -2.89 -12.64 -0.15
CA TYR A 96 -2.10 -13.86 -0.38
C TYR A 96 -0.62 -13.55 -0.62
N VAL A 97 -0.31 -12.54 -1.42
CA VAL A 97 1.08 -12.09 -1.66
C VAL A 97 1.76 -11.60 -0.38
N LEU A 98 1.05 -10.83 0.45
CA LEU A 98 1.54 -10.34 1.75
C LEU A 98 1.77 -11.49 2.73
N THR A 99 0.83 -12.41 2.86
CA THR A 99 0.97 -13.59 3.73
C THR A 99 2.12 -14.47 3.27
N ALA A 100 2.29 -14.64 1.97
CA ALA A 100 3.42 -15.31 1.37
C ALA A 100 4.73 -14.62 1.75
N ALA A 101 4.87 -13.31 1.48
CA ALA A 101 6.08 -12.56 1.83
C ALA A 101 6.41 -12.66 3.33
N LEU A 102 5.38 -12.60 4.19
CA LEU A 102 5.51 -12.77 5.63
C LEU A 102 5.98 -14.19 6.00
N PHE A 103 5.46 -15.21 5.32
CA PHE A 103 5.92 -16.60 5.47
C PHE A 103 7.40 -16.74 5.08
N GLY A 104 7.83 -16.11 3.99
CA GLY A 104 9.24 -16.01 3.60
C GLY A 104 10.12 -15.33 4.67
N SER A 105 9.59 -14.32 5.36
CA SER A 105 10.26 -13.66 6.49
C SER A 105 10.46 -14.59 7.68
N VAL A 106 9.43 -15.37 8.01
CA VAL A 106 9.52 -16.38 9.08
C VAL A 106 10.57 -17.44 8.73
N LEU A 107 10.63 -17.88 7.47
CA LEU A 107 11.65 -18.82 6.99
C LEU A 107 13.07 -18.26 7.08
N ALA A 108 13.24 -16.97 6.82
CA ALA A 108 14.53 -16.28 6.90
C ALA A 108 14.96 -15.92 8.34
N ARG A 109 14.11 -16.17 9.36
CA ARG A 109 14.36 -15.81 10.77
C ARG A 109 15.73 -16.23 11.29
N ARG A 110 16.26 -17.38 10.85
CA ARG A 110 17.52 -17.95 11.35
C ARG A 110 18.75 -17.57 10.49
N LYS A 111 18.56 -16.87 9.37
CA LYS A 111 19.64 -16.50 8.45
C LYS A 111 20.04 -15.03 8.64
N GLY A 112 21.31 -14.71 8.35
CA GLY A 112 21.92 -13.39 8.61
C GLY A 112 21.20 -12.20 7.95
N GLY A 113 21.52 -10.98 8.38
CA GLY A 113 20.74 -9.75 8.14
C GLY A 113 20.29 -9.49 6.70
N ILE A 114 21.14 -9.73 5.68
CA ILE A 114 20.78 -9.48 4.27
C ILE A 114 19.64 -10.40 3.80
N THR A 115 19.68 -11.68 4.19
CA THR A 115 18.65 -12.64 3.80
C THR A 115 17.28 -12.33 4.41
N ARG A 116 17.25 -11.64 5.56
CA ARG A 116 16.00 -11.22 6.21
C ARG A 116 15.19 -10.23 5.36
N PHE A 117 15.84 -9.45 4.51
CA PHE A 117 15.16 -8.52 3.59
C PHE A 117 14.96 -9.12 2.20
N LEU A 118 15.93 -9.90 1.72
CA LEU A 118 15.85 -10.52 0.39
C LEU A 118 14.76 -11.60 0.32
N THR A 119 14.66 -12.47 1.33
CA THR A 119 13.75 -13.62 1.27
C THR A 119 12.27 -13.21 1.22
N PRO A 120 11.77 -12.27 2.05
CA PRO A 120 10.40 -11.78 1.92
C PRO A 120 10.13 -11.14 0.55
N SER A 121 11.11 -10.38 0.02
CA SER A 121 10.96 -9.71 -1.27
C SER A 121 10.88 -10.71 -2.42
N ILE A 122 11.76 -11.72 -2.44
CA ILE A 122 11.74 -12.77 -3.47
C ILE A 122 10.44 -13.57 -3.37
N PHE A 123 10.07 -13.98 -2.16
CA PHE A 123 8.87 -14.77 -1.97
C PHE A 123 7.60 -13.99 -2.31
N GLY A 124 7.56 -12.69 -1.97
CA GLY A 124 6.50 -11.77 -2.39
C GLY A 124 6.42 -11.62 -3.91
N LEU A 125 7.55 -11.47 -4.61
CA LEU A 125 7.57 -11.37 -6.07
C LEU A 125 7.12 -12.67 -6.75
N VAL A 126 7.53 -13.82 -6.22
CA VAL A 126 7.08 -15.14 -6.72
C VAL A 126 5.57 -15.30 -6.50
N ALA A 127 5.10 -15.01 -5.29
CA ALA A 127 3.67 -15.07 -4.97
C ALA A 127 2.85 -14.10 -5.84
N PHE A 128 3.39 -12.91 -6.13
CA PHE A 128 2.75 -11.94 -7.00
C PHE A 128 2.58 -12.45 -8.44
N GLY A 129 3.61 -13.10 -8.99
CA GLY A 129 3.51 -13.72 -10.31
C GLY A 129 2.48 -14.86 -10.38
N ILE A 130 2.33 -15.64 -9.31
CA ILE A 130 1.39 -16.77 -9.25
C ILE A 130 -0.04 -16.29 -8.98
N CYS A 131 -0.22 -15.40 -7.99
CA CYS A 131 -1.54 -14.94 -7.56
C CYS A 131 -2.14 -13.89 -8.50
N MET A 132 -1.31 -13.18 -9.27
CA MET A 132 -1.73 -12.08 -10.13
C MET A 132 -0.99 -12.04 -11.48
N PRO A 133 -1.14 -13.08 -12.32
CA PRO A 133 -0.34 -13.25 -13.54
C PRO A 133 -0.59 -12.14 -14.58
N LYS A 134 -1.84 -11.69 -14.76
CA LYS A 134 -2.17 -10.68 -15.78
C LYS A 134 -1.60 -9.30 -15.43
N THR A 135 -1.68 -8.92 -14.16
CA THR A 135 -1.11 -7.65 -13.70
C THR A 135 0.41 -7.69 -13.67
N PHE A 136 1.01 -8.84 -13.37
CA PHE A 136 2.45 -9.01 -13.49
C PHE A 136 2.94 -8.83 -14.95
N GLN A 137 2.22 -9.39 -15.93
CA GLN A 137 2.54 -9.21 -17.35
C GLN A 137 2.38 -7.75 -17.80
N ASN A 138 1.26 -7.10 -17.46
CA ASN A 138 1.04 -5.68 -17.77
C ASN A 138 2.12 -4.79 -17.14
N SER A 139 2.45 -5.02 -15.87
CA SER A 139 3.48 -4.25 -15.16
C SER A 139 4.85 -4.45 -15.79
N LYS A 140 5.21 -5.68 -16.17
CA LYS A 140 6.44 -5.98 -16.90
C LYS A 140 6.48 -5.28 -18.25
N HIS A 141 5.38 -5.27 -19.00
CA HIS A 141 5.31 -4.59 -20.27
C HIS A 141 5.50 -3.07 -20.12
N SER A 142 4.83 -2.46 -19.13
CA SER A 142 5.05 -1.05 -18.79
C SER A 142 6.49 -0.76 -18.38
N LEU A 143 7.09 -1.62 -17.55
CA LEU A 143 8.49 -1.47 -17.14
C LEU A 143 9.44 -1.58 -18.34
N SER A 144 9.24 -2.58 -19.20
CA SER A 144 10.03 -2.76 -20.42
C SER A 144 9.90 -1.56 -21.37
N SER A 145 8.71 -0.98 -21.49
CA SER A 145 8.51 0.24 -22.28
C SER A 145 9.28 1.44 -21.73
N LEU A 146 9.42 1.51 -20.40
CA LEU A 146 10.17 2.56 -19.71
C LEU A 146 11.69 2.33 -19.83
N GLU A 147 12.14 1.10 -19.64
CA GLU A 147 13.54 0.70 -19.83
C GLU A 147 14.00 0.96 -21.26
N SER A 148 13.16 0.68 -22.26
CA SER A 148 13.44 1.00 -23.66
C SER A 148 13.71 2.49 -23.88
N LYS A 149 13.02 3.34 -23.11
CA LYS A 149 13.06 4.80 -23.29
C LYS A 149 14.25 5.44 -22.57
N TYR A 150 14.61 4.94 -21.39
CA TYR A 150 15.63 5.57 -20.54
C TYR A 150 16.95 4.79 -20.50
N PHE A 151 16.92 3.46 -20.69
CA PHE A 151 18.08 2.57 -20.55
C PHE A 151 18.13 1.50 -21.66
N PRO A 152 18.36 1.91 -22.93
CA PRO A 152 18.32 0.98 -24.07
C PRO A 152 19.39 -0.11 -23.99
N GLU A 153 20.59 0.21 -23.46
CA GLU A 153 21.68 -0.77 -23.32
C GLU A 153 21.32 -1.93 -22.36
N PHE A 154 20.60 -1.63 -21.28
CA PHE A 154 20.18 -2.65 -20.33
C PHE A 154 19.15 -3.59 -20.95
N LYS A 155 18.22 -3.03 -21.73
CA LYS A 155 17.21 -3.82 -22.45
C LYS A 155 17.84 -4.79 -23.44
N VAL A 156 18.81 -4.34 -24.24
CA VAL A 156 19.51 -5.21 -25.19
C VAL A 156 20.17 -6.40 -24.47
N ARG A 157 20.80 -6.16 -23.32
CA ARG A 157 21.40 -7.24 -22.51
C ARG A 157 20.34 -8.20 -21.97
N GLN A 158 19.21 -7.68 -21.50
CA GLN A 158 18.11 -8.50 -21.02
C GLN A 158 17.48 -9.35 -22.13
N ASP A 159 17.31 -8.78 -23.32
CA ASP A 159 16.80 -9.49 -24.50
C ASP A 159 17.77 -10.60 -24.94
N MET A 160 19.09 -10.33 -24.93
CA MET A 160 20.11 -11.35 -25.21
C MET A 160 20.08 -12.50 -24.20
N VAL A 161 19.99 -12.21 -22.91
CA VAL A 161 19.91 -13.23 -21.86
C VAL A 161 18.62 -14.04 -22.00
N THR A 162 17.51 -13.38 -22.30
CA THR A 162 16.21 -14.04 -22.49
C THR A 162 16.26 -14.97 -23.71
N ALA A 163 16.86 -14.53 -24.82
CA ALA A 163 17.05 -15.34 -26.02
C ALA A 163 17.94 -16.57 -25.76
N ALA A 164 19.03 -16.41 -24.98
CA ALA A 164 19.89 -17.52 -24.60
C ALA A 164 19.17 -18.54 -23.70
N ILE A 165 18.33 -18.07 -22.78
CA ILE A 165 17.52 -18.94 -21.91
C ILE A 165 16.50 -19.72 -22.75
N SER A 166 15.81 -19.08 -23.70
CA SER A 166 14.84 -19.77 -24.56
C SER A 166 15.53 -20.81 -25.45
N ASP A 167 16.67 -20.48 -26.04
CA ASP A 167 17.43 -21.40 -26.87
C ASP A 167 17.89 -22.62 -26.06
N ASN A 168 18.42 -22.41 -24.86
CA ASN A 168 18.79 -23.53 -23.98
C ASN A 168 17.57 -24.37 -23.57
N ALA A 169 16.42 -23.73 -23.29
CA ALA A 169 15.20 -24.45 -22.94
C ALA A 169 14.71 -25.33 -24.10
N ASP A 170 14.80 -24.86 -25.35
CA ASP A 170 14.39 -25.62 -26.52
C ASP A 170 15.39 -26.75 -26.84
N ASN A 171 16.69 -26.50 -26.72
CA ASN A 171 17.72 -27.53 -26.80
C ASN A 171 17.52 -28.63 -25.74
N LEU A 172 17.13 -28.26 -24.51
CA LEU A 172 16.81 -29.21 -23.46
C LEU A 172 15.59 -30.06 -23.84
N LYS A 173 14.50 -29.45 -24.33
CA LYS A 173 13.31 -30.22 -24.78
C LYS A 173 13.66 -31.23 -25.86
N ILE A 174 14.46 -30.83 -26.85
CA ILE A 174 14.93 -31.72 -27.92
C ILE A 174 15.76 -32.87 -27.34
N LYS A 175 16.66 -32.57 -26.39
CA LYS A 175 17.46 -33.58 -25.71
C LYS A 175 16.60 -34.54 -24.88
N TYR A 176 15.58 -34.04 -24.18
CA TYR A 176 14.61 -34.88 -23.47
C TYR A 176 13.86 -35.81 -24.42
N TYR A 177 13.37 -35.30 -25.56
CA TYR A 177 12.69 -36.12 -26.57
C TYR A 177 13.60 -37.23 -27.13
N ASN A 178 14.87 -36.92 -27.40
CA ASN A 178 15.84 -37.90 -27.91
C ASN A 178 16.26 -38.97 -26.89
N ILE A 179 16.20 -38.69 -25.59
CA ILE A 179 16.59 -39.64 -24.53
C ILE A 179 15.47 -40.64 -24.20
N GLN A 180 14.20 -40.27 -24.38
CA GLN A 180 13.05 -41.16 -24.14
C GLN A 180 13.17 -42.53 -24.83
N PRO A 181 13.44 -42.63 -26.15
CA PRO A 181 13.56 -43.92 -26.83
C PRO A 181 14.76 -44.75 -26.34
N VAL A 182 15.84 -44.10 -25.90
CA VAL A 182 17.02 -44.80 -25.37
C VAL A 182 16.69 -45.45 -24.03
N ILE A 183 16.00 -44.73 -23.13
CA ILE A 183 15.59 -45.27 -21.84
C ILE A 183 14.62 -46.44 -22.05
N THR A 184 13.63 -46.30 -22.93
CA THR A 184 12.67 -47.39 -23.20
C THR A 184 13.37 -48.60 -23.83
N GLU A 185 14.35 -48.39 -24.71
CA GLU A 185 15.15 -49.49 -25.27
C GLU A 185 15.96 -50.21 -24.20
N GLN A 186 16.62 -49.50 -23.28
CA GLN A 186 17.39 -50.12 -22.19
C GLN A 186 16.50 -50.91 -21.23
N VAL A 187 15.34 -50.37 -20.86
CA VAL A 187 14.35 -51.07 -20.04
C VAL A 187 13.82 -52.31 -20.76
N THR A 188 13.57 -52.21 -22.07
CA THR A 188 13.11 -53.34 -22.88
C THR A 188 14.20 -54.42 -23.03
N ARG A 189 15.48 -54.02 -23.23
CA ARG A 189 16.62 -54.95 -23.24
C ARG A 189 16.76 -55.69 -21.92
N ALA A 190 16.70 -54.95 -20.81
CA ALA A 190 16.77 -55.54 -19.47
C ALA A 190 15.64 -56.55 -19.24
N ARG A 191 14.41 -56.21 -19.63
CA ARG A 191 13.26 -57.12 -19.56
C ARG A 191 13.48 -58.40 -20.37
N ARG A 192 13.96 -58.29 -21.62
CA ARG A 192 14.23 -59.47 -22.47
C ARG A 192 15.31 -60.37 -21.88
N ALA A 193 16.39 -59.80 -21.35
CA ALA A 193 17.45 -60.57 -20.72
C ALA A 193 16.97 -61.37 -19.51
N VAL A 194 16.04 -60.81 -18.72
CA VAL A 194 15.39 -61.51 -17.61
C VAL A 194 14.47 -62.63 -18.10
N GLU A 195 13.68 -62.39 -19.16
CA GLU A 195 12.80 -63.40 -19.76
C GLU A 195 13.59 -64.59 -20.35
N ASP A 196 14.72 -64.31 -21.02
CA ASP A 196 15.60 -65.35 -21.58
C ASP A 196 16.33 -66.15 -20.51
N TRP A 197 16.75 -65.50 -19.41
CA TRP A 197 17.32 -66.19 -18.26
C TRP A 197 16.32 -67.14 -17.62
N TRP A 198 15.06 -66.71 -17.47
CA TRP A 198 14.01 -67.54 -16.88
C TRP A 198 13.64 -68.75 -17.75
N LYS A 199 13.66 -68.63 -19.08
CA LYS A 199 13.39 -69.75 -20.01
C LYS A 199 14.52 -70.78 -20.11
N LYS A 200 15.74 -70.42 -19.72
CA LYS A 200 16.92 -71.30 -19.80
C LYS A 200 17.15 -72.10 -18.51
N SER A 201 16.54 -71.68 -17.40
CA SER A 201 16.53 -72.42 -16.13
C SER A 201 15.41 -73.44 -16.08
#